data_AF-T0I6X9-F1
#
_entry.id   AF-T0I6X9-F1
#
_cell.length_a   1.000
_cell.length_b   1.000
_cell.length_c   1.000
_cell.angle_alpha   90.00
_cell.angle_beta   90.00
_cell.angle_gamma   90.00
#
_symmetry.space_group_name_H-M   'P 1'
#
loop_
_entity.id
_entity.type
_entity.pdbx_description
1 polymer ?
#
loop_
_entity_poly.entity_id
_entity_poly.type
_entity_poly.pdbx_seq_one_letter_code
_entity_poly.pdbx_strand_id
1 'polypeptide(L)'
;MSYANSAKETLLGVKSSSLLQEGAVSELVAGEMAEGTRKALGADIGIATTGVAGPGGGTADKPVGLVYIALAHPEGIEITKNQFVGSRESVRNMIVETALNMLRLYLLRKCKQ
;
A
#
# COMPACT_ATOMS: atom_id res chain seq x y z
N MET A 1 -8.54 7.89 1.70
CA MET A 1 -9.02 6.81 0.83
C MET A 1 -9.08 7.31 -0.61
N SER A 2 -8.07 7.04 -1.45
CA SER A 2 -8.09 7.42 -2.87
C SER A 2 -8.57 6.24 -3.73
N TYR A 3 -9.87 5.98 -3.75
CA TYR A 3 -10.44 4.91 -4.59
C TYR A 3 -10.38 5.26 -6.08
N ALA A 4 -10.36 6.55 -6.45
CA ALA A 4 -10.18 6.99 -7.83
C ALA A 4 -8.69 7.10 -8.18
N ASN A 5 -8.30 6.64 -9.37
CA ASN A 5 -6.92 6.79 -9.87
C ASN A 5 -6.50 8.26 -9.94
N SER A 6 -7.43 9.17 -10.26
CA SER A 6 -7.21 10.62 -10.21
C SER A 6 -6.75 11.10 -8.83
N ALA A 7 -7.36 10.59 -7.75
CA ALA A 7 -6.93 10.94 -6.40
C ALA A 7 -5.53 10.39 -6.04
N LYS A 8 -5.08 9.29 -6.67
CA LYS A 8 -3.71 8.77 -6.48
C LYS A 8 -2.68 9.65 -7.21
N GLU A 9 -3.02 10.13 -8.40
CA GLU A 9 -2.14 10.98 -9.20
C GLU A 9 -2.04 12.39 -8.59
N THR A 10 -3.17 13.02 -8.28
CA THR A 10 -3.20 14.43 -7.85
C THR A 10 -2.79 14.64 -6.40
N LEU A 11 -3.09 13.70 -5.49
CA LEU A 11 -2.77 13.85 -4.06
C LEU A 11 -1.50 13.11 -3.64
N LEU A 12 -1.18 11.97 -4.28
CA LEU A 12 -0.07 11.11 -3.87
C LEU A 12 1.07 11.08 -4.90
N GLY A 13 0.99 11.84 -6.00
CA GLY A 13 2.06 11.92 -6.99
C GLY A 13 2.43 10.59 -7.64
N VAL A 14 1.51 9.61 -7.64
CA VAL A 14 1.67 8.36 -8.37
C VAL A 14 1.79 8.68 -9.85
N LYS A 15 2.81 8.13 -10.53
CA LYS A 15 3.05 8.41 -11.93
C LYS A 15 2.00 7.70 -12.78
N SER A 16 1.40 8.41 -13.72
CA SER A 16 0.48 7.80 -14.69
C SER A 16 1.15 6.66 -15.49
N SER A 17 2.46 6.77 -15.76
CA SER A 17 3.23 5.69 -16.40
C SER A 17 3.25 4.40 -15.56
N SER A 18 3.38 4.51 -14.24
CA SER A 18 3.38 3.38 -13.31
C SER A 18 2.01 2.70 -13.25
N LEU A 19 0.93 3.50 -13.28
CA LEU A 19 -0.44 2.98 -13.38
C LEU A 19 -0.71 2.28 -14.71
N LEU A 20 -0.17 2.79 -15.83
CA LEU A 20 -0.34 2.19 -17.15
C LEU A 20 0.47 0.89 -17.32
N GLN A 21 1.69 0.85 -16.82
CA GLN A 21 2.61 -0.28 -17.01
C GLN A 21 2.29 -1.44 -16.06
N GLU A 22 2.17 -1.17 -14.77
CA GLU A 22 2.07 -2.21 -13.73
C GLU A 22 0.63 -2.36 -13.19
N GLY A 23 -0.24 -1.38 -13.46
CA GLY A 23 -1.58 -1.31 -12.92
C GLY A 23 -1.63 -0.85 -11.46
N ALA A 24 -2.83 -0.42 -11.02
CA ALA A 24 -3.04 0.14 -9.69
C ALA A 24 -2.71 -0.81 -8.52
N VAL A 25 -2.83 -2.12 -8.72
CA VAL A 25 -2.46 -3.15 -7.74
C VAL A 25 -1.10 -3.71 -8.14
N SER A 26 -0.03 -3.07 -7.66
CA SER A 26 1.37 -3.42 -7.92
C SER A 26 2.26 -2.91 -6.79
N GLU A 27 3.46 -3.47 -6.69
CA GLU A 27 4.49 -3.03 -5.74
C GLU A 27 4.92 -1.58 -6.01
N LEU A 28 5.20 -1.25 -7.27
CA LEU A 28 5.62 0.09 -7.70
C LEU A 28 4.60 1.16 -7.29
N VAL A 29 3.32 0.94 -7.56
CA VAL A 29 2.26 1.90 -7.21
C VAL A 29 2.08 2.00 -5.69
N ALA A 30 2.21 0.90 -4.94
CA ALA A 30 2.15 0.95 -3.48
C ALA A 30 3.26 1.84 -2.89
N GLY A 31 4.50 1.69 -3.38
CA GLY A 31 5.64 2.50 -2.96
C GLY A 31 5.46 3.99 -3.29
N GLU A 32 5.05 4.30 -4.52
CA GLU A 32 4.75 5.68 -4.94
C GLU A 32 3.66 6.31 -4.06
N MET A 33 2.59 5.56 -3.75
CA MET A 33 1.52 6.03 -2.87
C MET A 33 2.01 6.31 -1.44
N ALA A 34 2.85 5.45 -0.87
CA ALA A 34 3.36 5.62 0.49
C ALA A 34 4.29 6.83 0.58
N GLU A 35 5.20 6.98 -0.37
CA GLU A 35 6.13 8.10 -0.44
C GLU A 35 5.41 9.43 -0.72
N GLY A 36 4.41 9.39 -1.60
CA GLY A 36 3.52 10.52 -1.84
C GLY A 36 2.78 10.96 -0.60
N THR A 37 2.23 10.01 0.16
CA THR A 37 1.55 10.28 1.44
C THR A 37 2.49 10.96 2.43
N ARG A 38 3.71 10.42 2.58
CA ARG A 38 4.75 10.97 3.46
C ARG A 38 5.06 12.43 3.11
N LYS A 39 5.32 12.70 1.84
CA LYS A 39 5.67 14.04 1.32
C LYS A 39 4.52 15.03 1.40
N ALA A 40 3.33 14.64 0.98
CA ALA A 40 2.16 15.51 0.95
C ALA A 40 1.74 16.00 2.34
N LEU A 41 1.98 15.19 3.38
CA LEU A 41 1.64 15.51 4.75
C LEU A 41 2.83 16.06 5.56
N GLY A 42 4.04 16.10 4.99
CA GLY A 42 5.26 16.45 5.74
C GLY A 42 5.52 15.53 6.93
N ALA A 43 5.07 14.28 6.87
CA ALA A 43 5.19 13.31 7.95
C ALA A 43 6.52 12.55 7.85
N ASP A 44 7.03 12.01 8.97
CA ASP A 44 8.22 11.17 8.96
C ASP A 44 7.98 9.83 8.25
N ILE A 45 6.73 9.34 8.30
CA ILE A 45 6.34 8.03 7.81
C ILE A 45 5.04 8.14 6.99
N GLY A 46 5.00 7.48 5.84
CA GLY A 46 3.80 7.30 5.02
C GLY A 46 3.45 5.83 4.86
N ILE A 47 2.17 5.48 4.97
CA ILE A 47 1.67 4.12 4.74
C ILE A 47 0.66 4.14 3.62
N ALA A 48 0.76 3.19 2.69
CA ALA A 48 -0.22 2.99 1.64
C ALA A 48 -0.52 1.52 1.40
N THR A 49 -1.73 1.25 0.91
CA THR A 49 -2.19 -0.09 0.58
C THR A 49 -2.93 -0.07 -0.76
N THR A 50 -2.67 -1.04 -1.62
CA THR A 50 -3.43 -1.24 -2.86
C THR A 50 -3.66 -2.72 -3.11
N GLY A 51 -4.89 -3.10 -3.44
CA GLY A 51 -5.25 -4.52 -3.53
C GLY A 51 -6.68 -4.78 -3.97
N VAL A 52 -6.99 -6.06 -4.14
CA VAL A 52 -8.31 -6.56 -4.53
C VAL A 52 -8.98 -7.21 -3.30
N ALA A 53 -9.80 -6.46 -2.56
CA ALA A 53 -10.41 -6.98 -1.33
C ALA A 53 -11.58 -7.98 -1.55
N GLY A 54 -12.09 -8.11 -2.77
CA GLY A 54 -13.21 -9.00 -3.10
C GLY A 54 -14.61 -8.42 -2.82
N PRO A 55 -15.68 -9.23 -2.97
CA PRO A 55 -15.65 -10.65 -3.35
C PRO A 55 -15.37 -10.90 -4.85
N GLY A 56 -15.43 -9.87 -5.70
CA GLY A 56 -15.09 -9.94 -7.12
C GLY A 56 -13.93 -9.02 -7.51
N GLY A 57 -13.72 -8.82 -8.82
CA GLY A 57 -12.70 -7.91 -9.35
C GLY A 57 -11.28 -8.48 -9.40
N GLY A 58 -11.10 -9.75 -9.04
CA GLY A 58 -9.84 -10.46 -9.22
C GLY A 58 -9.69 -11.00 -10.64
N THR A 59 -8.45 -11.14 -11.09
CA THR A 59 -8.06 -11.85 -12.32
C THR A 59 -7.09 -12.99 -11.98
N ALA A 60 -6.70 -13.79 -12.97
CA ALA A 60 -5.69 -14.83 -12.78
C ALA A 60 -4.36 -14.25 -12.26
N ASP A 61 -3.94 -13.09 -12.78
CA ASP A 61 -2.70 -12.43 -12.38
C ASP A 61 -2.84 -11.65 -11.07
N LYS A 62 -4.05 -11.17 -10.76
CA LYS A 62 -4.36 -10.34 -9.59
C LYS A 62 -5.58 -10.90 -8.85
N PRO A 63 -5.45 -12.04 -8.15
CA PRO A 63 -6.57 -12.70 -7.52
C PRO A 63 -7.17 -11.86 -6.38
N VAL A 64 -8.43 -12.14 -6.04
CA VAL A 64 -9.07 -11.60 -4.83
C VAL A 64 -8.21 -11.97 -3.62
N GLY A 65 -7.94 -11.00 -2.75
CA GLY A 65 -7.06 -11.13 -1.60
C GLY A 65 -5.64 -10.58 -1.82
N LEU A 66 -5.24 -10.33 -3.07
CA LEU A 66 -3.92 -9.75 -3.37
C LEU A 66 -3.86 -8.30 -2.90
N VAL A 67 -2.90 -7.99 -2.03
CA VAL A 67 -2.67 -6.64 -1.50
C VAL A 67 -1.18 -6.36 -1.38
N TYR A 68 -0.76 -5.20 -1.87
CA TYR A 68 0.54 -4.61 -1.57
C TYR A 68 0.39 -3.57 -0.45
N ILE A 69 1.26 -3.64 0.55
CA ILE A 69 1.32 -2.71 1.69
C ILE A 69 2.72 -2.10 1.71
N ALA A 70 2.80 -0.78 1.64
CA ALA A 70 4.04 -0.03 1.60
C ALA A 70 4.16 0.93 2.79
N LEU A 71 5.36 1.02 3.35
CA LEU A 71 5.77 1.90 4.44
C LEU A 71 6.96 2.74 3.95
N ALA A 72 6.73 4.01 3.66
CA ALA A 72 7.79 4.97 3.32
C ALA A 72 8.29 5.66 4.58
N HIS A 73 9.60 5.80 4.73
CA HIS A 73 10.29 6.39 5.87
C HIS A 73 11.59 7.08 5.40
N PRO A 74 12.35 7.79 6.27
CA PRO A 74 13.52 8.57 5.85
C PRO A 74 14.62 7.76 5.17
N GLU A 75 14.78 6.48 5.52
CA GLU A 75 15.83 5.62 4.97
C GLU A 75 15.41 4.82 3.74
N GLY A 76 14.13 4.86 3.34
CA GLY A 76 13.64 4.11 2.19
C GLY A 76 12.16 3.76 2.25
N ILE A 77 11.80 2.72 1.50
CA ILE A 77 10.43 2.22 1.41
C ILE A 77 10.46 0.70 1.62
N GLU A 78 9.70 0.21 2.59
CA GLU A 78 9.48 -1.23 2.82
C GLU A 78 8.13 -1.63 2.23
N ILE A 79 8.10 -2.67 1.39
CA ILE A 79 6.87 -3.13 0.72
C ILE A 79 6.68 -4.62 0.96
N THR A 80 5.44 -5.03 1.25
CA THR A 80 5.06 -6.45 1.37
C THR A 80 3.93 -6.79 0.40
N LYS A 81 4.07 -7.93 -0.28
CA LYS A 81 3.02 -8.55 -1.08
C LYS A 81 2.30 -9.59 -0.23
N ASN A 82 0.98 -9.45 -0.09
CA ASN A 82 0.16 -10.29 0.76
C ASN A 82 -0.99 -10.88 -0.05
N GLN A 83 -1.40 -12.10 0.30
CA GLN A 83 -2.56 -12.78 -0.27
C GLN A 83 -3.47 -13.20 0.89
N PHE A 84 -4.46 -12.36 1.19
CA PHE A 84 -5.38 -12.60 2.30
C PHE A 84 -6.58 -13.45 1.87
N VAL A 85 -7.07 -14.30 2.77
CA VAL A 85 -8.22 -15.17 2.54
C VAL A 85 -9.31 -14.86 3.55
N GLY A 86 -10.54 -14.66 3.08
CA GLY A 86 -11.69 -14.41 3.94
C GLY A 86 -12.73 -13.52 3.27
N SER A 87 -13.68 -13.03 4.06
CA SER A 87 -14.63 -12.02 3.61
C SER A 87 -13.91 -10.70 3.28
N ARG A 88 -14.55 -9.82 2.51
CA ARG A 88 -14.02 -8.47 2.25
C ARG A 88 -13.69 -7.72 3.53
N GLU A 89 -14.47 -7.92 4.60
CA GLU A 89 -14.23 -7.32 5.91
C GLU A 89 -12.99 -7.91 6.57
N SER A 90 -12.88 -9.25 6.62
CA SER A 90 -11.70 -9.93 7.17
C SER A 90 -10.41 -9.54 6.45
N VAL A 91 -10.45 -9.45 5.11
CA VAL A 91 -9.33 -8.97 4.29
C VAL A 91 -8.95 -7.55 4.70
N ARG A 92 -9.90 -6.63 4.87
CA ARG A 92 -9.60 -5.27 5.31
C ARG A 92 -8.96 -5.21 6.69
N ASN A 93 -9.42 -6.03 7.64
CA ASN A 93 -8.85 -6.07 8.98
C ASN A 93 -7.40 -6.59 8.94
N MET A 94 -7.14 -7.67 8.21
CA MET A 94 -5.79 -8.21 8.03
C MET A 94 -4.84 -7.21 7.37
N ILE A 95 -5.32 -6.41 6.40
CA ILE A 95 -4.52 -5.33 5.79
C ILE A 95 -4.11 -4.30 6.85
N VAL A 96 -5.06 -3.84 7.67
CA VAL A 96 -4.80 -2.83 8.70
C VAL A 96 -3.82 -3.36 9.75
N GLU A 97 -4.05 -4.58 10.26
CA GLU A 97 -3.18 -5.23 11.23
C GLU A 97 -1.75 -5.39 10.70
N THR A 98 -1.62 -5.84 9.44
CA THR A 98 -0.32 -6.02 8.78
C THR A 98 0.41 -4.68 8.64
N ALA A 99 -0.28 -3.64 8.18
CA ALA A 99 0.31 -2.30 8.02
C ALA A 99 0.77 -1.70 9.35
N LEU A 100 -0.05 -1.81 10.41
CA LEU A 100 0.32 -1.35 11.75
C LEU A 100 1.48 -2.17 12.33
N ASN A 101 1.53 -3.47 12.07
CA ASN A 101 2.64 -4.30 12.50
C ASN A 101 3.95 -3.96 11.77
N MET A 102 3.90 -3.64 10.47
CA MET A 102 5.08 -3.14 9.73
C MET A 102 5.63 -1.86 10.39
N LEU A 103 4.75 -0.90 10.66
CA LEU A 103 5.12 0.33 11.37
C LEU A 103 5.74 0.04 12.75
N ARG A 104 5.08 -0.80 13.55
CA ARG A 104 5.55 -1.21 14.88
C ARG A 104 6.96 -1.81 14.81
N LEU A 105 7.20 -2.72 13.87
CA LEU A 105 8.50 -3.36 13.70
C LEU A 105 9.58 -2.37 13.26
N TYR A 106 9.26 -1.43 12.36
CA TYR A 106 10.15 -0.35 11.97
C TYR A 106 10.56 0.51 13.17
N LEU A 107 9.59 0.98 13.96
CA LEU A 107 9.85 1.80 15.16
C LEU A 107 10.70 1.05 16.19
N LEU A 108 10.44 -0.24 16.41
CA LEU A 108 11.25 -1.06 17.33
C LEU A 108 12.70 -1.26 16.85
N ARG A 109 12.95 -1.30 15.54
CA ARG A 109 14.31 -1.33 14.99
C ARG A 109 15.04 0.01 15.21
N LYS A 110 14.32 1.13 15.24
CA LYS A 110 14.88 2.47 15.49
C LYS A 110 15.21 2.71 16.96
N CYS A 111 14.42 2.19 17.89
CA CYS A 111 14.70 2.33 19.33
C CYS A 111 15.90 1.50 19.84
N LYS A 112 16.44 0.58 19.02
CA LYS A 112 17.57 -0.29 19.39
C LYS A 112 18.93 0.22 18.88
N GLN A 113 18.95 1.37 18.21
CA GLN A 113 20.15 2.06 17.72
C GLN A 113 20.42 3.29 18.59
#